data_AF-A0A3D8YIL2-F1
#
_entry.id   AF-A0A3D8YIL2-F1
#
_cell.length_a   1.000
_cell.length_b   1.000
_cell.length_c   1.000
_cell.angle_alpha   90.00
_cell.angle_beta   90.00
_cell.angle_gamma   90.00
#
_symmetry.space_group_name_H-M   'P 1'
#
loop_
_entity.id
_entity.type
_entity.pdbx_description
1 polymer ?
#
loop_
_entity_poly.entity_id
_entity_poly.type
_entity_poly.pdbx_seq_one_letter_code
_entity_poly.pdbx_strand_id
1 'polypeptide(L)' 'MRIGLIGSGQMGNRVEEVAQERGDTVLLLRTAPKEATTLAFTELPELLIDFSHPDNLEMILSYSLSYQLPLVIGTTGYT' A
#
# COMPACT_ATOMS: atom_id res chain seq x y z
N MET A 1 -14.49 -1.84 -0.13
CA MET A 1 -13.40 -2.59 0.55
C MET A 1 -12.46 -1.60 1.22
N ARG A 2 -11.66 -2.05 2.19
CA ARG A 2 -10.58 -1.28 2.81
C ARG A 2 -9.26 -1.60 2.11
N ILE A 3 -8.75 -0.64 1.35
CA ILE A 3 -7.52 -0.79 0.55
C ILE A 3 -6.37 -0.10 1.28
N GLY A 4 -5.33 -0.86 1.63
CA GLY A 4 -4.07 -0.29 2.10
C GLY A 4 -3.24 0.20 0.92
N LEU A 5 -3.12 1.52 0.75
CA LEU A 5 -2.36 2.11 -0.35
C LEU A 5 -0.95 2.46 0.11
N ILE A 6 0.07 1.89 -0.56
CA ILE A 6 1.48 2.20 -0.35
C ILE A 6 1.97 3.06 -1.52
N GLY A 7 2.38 4.29 -1.20
CA GLY A 7 2.85 5.28 -2.16
C GLY A 7 1.85 6.41 -2.37
N SER A 8 2.32 7.66 -2.20
CA SER A 8 1.53 8.90 -2.33
C SER A 8 2.00 9.77 -3.52
N GLY A 9 2.62 9.14 -4.52
CA GLY A 9 3.01 9.79 -5.76
C GLY A 9 1.81 9.93 -6.72
N GLN A 10 2.07 10.32 -7.97
CA GLN A 10 1.01 10.49 -8.99
C GLN A 10 0.13 9.25 -9.15
N MET A 11 0.73 8.06 -9.20
CA MET A 11 -0.02 6.81 -9.31
C MET A 11 -0.84 6.50 -8.06
N GLY A 12 -0.28 6.73 -6.87
CA GLY A 12 -1.00 6.57 -5.60
C GLY A 12 -2.25 7.43 -5.55
N ASN A 13 -2.13 8.72 -5.86
CA ASN A 13 -3.28 9.64 -5.89
C ASN A 13 -4.33 9.20 -6.89
N ARG A 14 -3.93 8.72 -8.08
CA ARG A 14 -4.87 8.25 -9.09
C ARG A 14 -5.61 6.98 -8.65
N VAL A 15 -4.91 6.06 -7.98
CA VAL A 15 -5.53 4.87 -7.40
C VAL A 15 -6.52 5.25 -6.30
N GLU A 16 -6.17 6.21 -5.45
CA GLU A 16 -7.05 6.71 -4.40
C GLU A 16 -8.35 7.29 -4.96
N GLU A 17 -8.25 8.16 -5.97
CA GLU A 17 -9.42 8.73 -6.67
C GLU A 17 -10.34 7.63 -7.22
N VAL A 18 -9.79 6.67 -7.98
CA VAL A 18 -10.59 5.60 -8.60
C VAL A 18 -11.22 4.68 -7.55
N ALA A 19 -10.51 4.41 -6.44
CA ALA A 19 -11.05 3.61 -5.35
C ALA A 19 -12.22 4.33 -4.66
N GLN A 20 -12.07 5.62 -4.38
CA GLN A 20 -13.13 6.43 -3.77
C GLN A 20 -14.35 6.57 -4.69
N GLU A 21 -14.16 6.76 -6.01
CA GLU A 21 -15.24 6.76 -7.01
C GLU A 21 -16.06 5.46 -7.02
N ARG A 22 -15.44 4.34 -6.66
CA ARG A 22 -16.08 3.02 -6.55
C ARG A 22 -16.72 2.74 -5.18
N GLY A 23 -16.57 3.65 -4.23
CA GLY A 23 -17.04 3.50 -2.85
C GLY A 23 -16.12 2.66 -1.96
N ASP A 24 -14.87 2.45 -2.38
CA ASP A 24 -13.85 1.82 -1.53
C ASP A 24 -13.25 2.83 -0.53
N THR A 25 -12.82 2.33 0.61
CA THR A 25 -12.12 3.11 1.64
C THR A 25 -10.62 2.93 1.48
N VAL A 26 -9.90 4.04 1.33
CA VAL A 26 -8.43 4.03 1.20
C VAL A 26 -7.81 4.29 2.57
N LEU A 27 -7.01 3.34 3.04
CA LEU A 27 -6.24 3.43 4.26
C LEU A 27 -4.81 3.86 3.91
N LEU A 28 -4.43 5.06 4.35
CA LEU A 28 -3.09 5.58 4.19
C LEU A 28 -2.16 5.10 5.32
N LEU A 29 -0.86 5.08 5.05
CA LEU A 29 0.15 4.75 6.06
C LEU A 29 0.19 5.82 7.16
N ARG A 30 0.30 5.37 8.42
CA ARG A 30 0.46 6.24 9.60
C ARG A 30 1.84 6.92 9.66
N THR A 31 2.83 6.35 8.97
CA THR A 31 4.22 6.80 9.01
C THR A 31 4.84 6.59 7.64
N ALA A 32 5.68 7.53 7.19
CA ALA A 32 6.35 7.40 5.89
C ALA A 32 7.24 6.14 5.88
N PRO A 33 7.27 5.34 4.80
CA PRO A 33 8.05 4.09 4.73
C PRO A 33 9.54 4.26 5.04
N LYS A 34 10.11 5.45 4.80
CA LYS A 34 11.53 5.75 5.06
C LYS A 34 11.95 5.67 6.53
N GLU A 35 11.01 5.74 7.47
CA GLU A 35 11.29 5.79 8.92
C GLU A 35 10.74 4.57 9.67
N ALA A 36 9.99 3.70 8.99
CA ALA A 36 9.29 2.59 9.61
C ALA A 36 9.99 1.26 9.30
N THR A 37 10.11 0.39 10.30
CA THR A 37 10.54 -1.01 10.13
C THR A 37 9.40 -1.93 9.68
N THR A 38 8.16 -1.44 9.73
CA THR A 38 6.95 -2.17 9.32
C THR A 38 5.88 -1.18 8.84
N LEU A 39 4.99 -1.65 7.96
CA LEU A 39 3.83 -0.87 7.54
C LEU A 39 2.84 -0.75 8.71
N ALA A 40 2.25 0.43 8.87
CA ALA A 40 1.20 0.68 9.86
C ALA A 40 0.07 1.46 9.22
N PHE A 41 -1.13 0.89 9.23
CA PHE A 41 -2.36 1.50 8.73
C PHE A 41 -3.27 1.93 9.89
N THR A 42 -4.25 2.81 9.63
CA THR A 42 -5.25 3.21 10.64
C THR A 42 -6.08 2.03 11.12
N GLU A 43 -6.40 1.11 10.22
CA GLU A 43 -7.09 -0.16 10.45
C GLU A 43 -6.43 -1.28 9.63
N LEU A 44 -6.79 -2.55 9.86
CA LEU A 44 -6.32 -3.66 9.03
C LEU A 44 -7.00 -3.61 7.65
N PRO A 45 -6.25 -3.48 6.54
CA PRO A 45 -6.81 -3.51 5.20
C PRO A 45 -7.26 -4.92 4.79
N GLU A 46 -8.08 -5.01 3.74
CA GLU A 46 -8.51 -6.26 3.11
C GLU A 46 -7.62 -6.64 1.91
N LEU A 47 -6.90 -5.67 1.35
CA LEU A 47 -6.02 -5.77 0.19
C LEU A 47 -4.97 -4.66 0.29
N LEU A 48 -3.77 -4.94 -0.21
CA LEU A 48 -2.72 -3.94 -0.40
C LEU A 48 -2.54 -3.60 -1.88
N ILE A 49 -2.31 -2.32 -2.19
CA ILE A 49 -1.88 -1.86 -3.50
C ILE A 49 -0.59 -1.04 -3.33
N ASP A 50 0.46 -1.42 -4.06
CA ASP A 50 1.77 -0.78 -4.01
C ASP A 50 2.12 -0.05 -5.32
N PHE A 51 2.29 1.26 -5.22
CA PHE A 51 2.89 2.15 -6.23
C PHE A 51 3.89 3.09 -5.55
N SER A 52 4.91 2.52 -4.91
CA SER A 52 5.92 3.23 -4.14
C SER A 52 7.30 3.20 -4.78
N HIS A 53 8.26 2.49 -4.17
CA HIS A 53 9.66 2.41 -4.56
C HIS A 53 10.13 0.96 -4.41
N PRO A 54 10.96 0.42 -5.33
CA PRO A 54 11.38 -0.99 -5.32
C PRO A 54 12.00 -1.43 -3.98
N ASP A 55 12.75 -0.55 -3.31
CA ASP A 55 13.35 -0.79 -1.99
C ASP A 55 12.34 -1.17 -0.89
N ASN A 56 11.04 -0.86 -1.05
CA ASN A 56 10.02 -1.20 -0.07
C ASN A 56 9.50 -2.64 -0.19
N LEU A 57 9.89 -3.39 -1.23
CA LEU A 57 9.31 -4.69 -1.58
C LEU A 57 9.34 -5.67 -0.40
N GLU A 58 10.49 -5.83 0.26
CA GLU A 58 10.65 -6.76 1.38
C GLU A 58 9.74 -6.42 2.57
N MET A 59 9.60 -5.12 2.88
CA MET A 59 8.71 -4.66 3.95
C MET A 59 7.24 -4.94 3.62
N ILE A 60 6.84 -4.70 2.37
CA ILE A 60 5.47 -4.92 1.90
C ILE A 60 5.12 -6.41 1.87
N LEU A 61 6.02 -7.26 1.36
CA LEU A 61 5.83 -8.71 1.33
C LEU A 61 5.76 -9.30 2.74
N SER A 62 6.66 -8.87 3.63
CA SER A 62 6.66 -9.31 5.03
C SER A 62 5.33 -8.97 5.72
N TYR A 63 4.81 -7.77 5.51
CA TYR A 63 3.51 -7.36 6.04
C TYR A 63 2.36 -8.17 5.41
N SER A 64 2.30 -8.27 4.08
CA SER A 64 1.27 -9.02 3.35
C SER A 64 1.19 -10.47 3.81
N LEU A 65 2.34 -11.15 3.92
CA LEU A 65 2.42 -12.55 4.37
C LEU A 65 1.99 -12.71 5.83
N SER A 66 2.43 -11.81 6.72
CA SER A 66 2.11 -11.87 8.16
C SER A 66 0.61 -11.74 8.43
N TYR A 67 -0.08 -10.93 7.62
CA TYR A 67 -1.53 -10.69 7.76
C TYR A 67 -2.37 -11.46 6.74
N GLN A 68 -1.74 -12.31 5.91
CA GLN A 68 -2.38 -13.08 4.83
C GLN A 68 -3.22 -12.22 3.88
N LEU A 69 -2.72 -11.03 3.55
CA LEU A 69 -3.42 -10.06 2.72
C LEU A 69 -3.07 -10.25 1.25
N PRO A 70 -4.05 -10.24 0.34
CA PRO A 70 -3.81 -10.06 -1.08
C PRO A 70 -2.97 -8.79 -1.32
N LEU A 71 -2.06 -8.86 -2.29
CA LEU A 71 -1.15 -7.77 -2.64
C LEU A 71 -1.12 -7.58 -4.16
N VAL A 72 -1.39 -6.36 -4.61
CA VAL A 72 -1.23 -5.93 -6.00
C VAL A 72 0.00 -5.01 -6.08
N ILE A 73 0.95 -5.38 -6.91
CA ILE A 73 2.22 -4.66 -7.08
C ILE A 73 2.22 -3.95 -8.42
N GLY A 74 2.29 -2.62 -8.39
CA GLY A 74 2.43 -1.75 -9.56
C GLY A 74 3.75 -0.99 -9.61
N THR A 75 4.53 -0.99 -8.54
CA THR A 75 5.91 -0.46 -8.51
C THR A 75 6.79 -1.19 -9.51
N THR A 76 7.68 -0.47 -10.20
CA THR A 76 8.64 -1.00 -11.18
C THR A 76 10.08 -0.75 -10.74
N GLY A 77 11.07 -1.24 -11.49
CA GLY A 77 12.49 -0.98 -11.21
C GLY A 77 13.13 -1.90 -10.17
N TYR A 78 12.62 -3.11 -10.01
CA TYR A 78 13.25 -4.14 -9.17
C TYR A 78 14.61 -4.59 -9.71
N THR A 79 15.50 -4.97 -8.78
CA THR A 79 16.83 -5.53 -9.04
C THR A 79 16.98 -6.87 -8.35
#